data_AF-A0A0B8T070-F1
#
_entry.id   AF-A0A0B8T070-F1
#
_cell.length_a   1.000
_cell.length_b   1.000
_cell.length_c   1.000
_cell.angle_alpha   90.00
_cell.angle_beta   90.00
_cell.angle_gamma   90.00
#
_symmetry.space_group_name_H-M   'P 1'
#
loop_
_entity.id
_entity.type
_entity.pdbx_description
1 polymer ?
#
loop_
_entity_poly.entity_id
_entity_poly.type
_entity_poly.pdbx_seq_one_letter_code
_entity_poly.pdbx_strand_id
1 'polypeptide(L)'
;MKTNNTFNLNSENISNAFQTAFDSIQQTKLSIRAKTGKEYMTLPLLIAVIIAIIVPFAAVVAVIIGLAFGVNFAFQRNSKDAASKVPGDVIQVK
;
A
#
# COMPACT_ATOMS: atom_id res chain seq x y z
N MET A 1 33.85 21.29 -22.26
CA MET A 1 33.16 22.28 -21.38
C MET A 1 32.33 21.50 -20.37
N LYS A 2 32.54 21.70 -19.06
CA LYS A 2 31.85 20.95 -17.99
C LYS A 2 30.65 21.79 -17.54
N THR A 3 29.43 21.34 -17.82
CA THR A 3 28.22 22.04 -17.39
C THR A 3 28.05 21.84 -15.88
N ASN A 4 28.38 22.87 -15.10
CA ASN A 4 28.02 22.90 -13.68
C ASN A 4 26.56 23.36 -13.62
N ASN A 5 25.64 22.39 -13.50
CA ASN A 5 24.25 22.70 -13.19
C ASN A 5 24.17 23.10 -11.72
N THR A 6 24.38 24.38 -11.44
CA THR A 6 24.10 24.95 -10.12
C THR A 6 22.59 25.01 -9.96
N PHE A 7 22.01 24.01 -9.30
CA PHE A 7 20.60 24.03 -8.91
C PHE A 7 20.43 25.06 -7.81
N ASN A 8 19.97 26.26 -8.17
CA ASN A 8 19.62 27.30 -7.21
C ASN A 8 18.27 26.94 -6.58
N LEU A 9 18.33 26.18 -5.49
CA LEU A 9 17.18 25.82 -4.68
C LEU A 9 16.81 27.02 -3.79
N ASN A 10 16.00 27.94 -4.32
CA ASN A 10 15.43 29.02 -3.53
C ASN A 10 14.44 28.43 -2.51
N SER A 11 14.73 28.59 -1.22
CA SER A 11 13.91 28.06 -0.12
C SER A 11 12.49 28.61 -0.13
N GLU A 12 12.30 29.83 -0.61
CA GLU A 12 11.00 30.48 -0.75
C GLU A 12 10.13 29.78 -1.81
N ASN A 13 10.74 29.39 -2.94
CA ASN A 13 10.06 28.61 -3.98
C ASN A 13 9.73 27.18 -3.52
N ILE A 14 10.60 26.56 -2.70
CA ILE A 14 10.36 25.21 -2.17
C ILE A 14 9.20 25.21 -1.17
N SER A 15 9.17 26.18 -0.25
CA SER A 15 8.08 26.30 0.72
C SER A 15 6.74 26.53 0.03
N ASN A 16 6.68 27.41 -0.97
CA ASN A 16 5.46 27.68 -1.73
C ASN A 16 5.01 26.46 -2.54
N ALA A 17 5.93 25.71 -3.14
CA ALA A 17 5.62 24.46 -3.83
C ALA A 17 5.07 23.40 -2.88
N PHE A 18 5.65 23.28 -1.67
CA PHE A 18 5.18 22.36 -0.65
C PHE A 18 3.78 22.72 -0.15
N GLN A 19 3.54 24.00 0.16
CA GLN A 19 2.21 24.50 0.57
C GLN A 19 1.16 24.20 -0.51
N THR A 20 1.48 24.50 -1.78
CA THR A 20 0.58 24.25 -2.91
C THR A 20 0.27 22.75 -3.05
N ALA A 21 1.29 21.90 -2.92
CA ALA A 21 1.10 20.44 -2.98
C ALA A 21 0.26 19.94 -1.80
N PHE A 22 0.49 20.47 -0.60
CA PHE A 22 -0.24 20.11 0.60
C PHE A 22 -1.71 20.52 0.51
N ASP A 23 -2.00 21.75 0.08
CA ASP A 23 -3.36 22.25 -0.14
C ASP A 23 -4.10 21.41 -1.18
N SER A 24 -3.42 21.04 -2.26
CA SER A 24 -3.97 20.16 -3.30
C SER A 24 -4.30 18.77 -2.75
N ILE A 25 -3.42 18.18 -1.94
CA ILE A 25 -3.67 16.89 -1.28
C ILE A 25 -4.84 16.98 -0.29
N GLN A 26 -4.94 18.09 0.45
CA GLN A 26 -6.02 18.29 1.41
C GLN A 26 -7.39 18.43 0.75
N GLN A 27 -7.45 19.06 -0.43
CA GLN A 27 -8.69 19.22 -1.20
C GLN A 27 -9.05 17.96 -2.01
N THR A 28 -8.09 17.08 -2.27
CA THR A 28 -8.30 15.84 -3.01
C THR A 28 -8.97 14.78 -2.14
N LYS A 29 -9.96 14.07 -2.71
CA LYS A 29 -10.60 12.91 -2.08
C LYS A 29 -10.20 11.64 -2.83
N LEU A 30 -9.85 10.60 -2.08
CA LEU A 30 -9.66 9.25 -2.58
C LEU A 30 -11.00 8.51 -2.50
N SER A 31 -11.48 7.99 -3.64
CA SER A 31 -12.68 7.15 -3.71
C SER A 31 -12.32 5.74 -4.19
N ILE A 32 -12.73 4.72 -3.44
CA ILE A 32 -12.56 3.32 -3.77
C ILE A 32 -13.92 2.79 -4.22
N ARG A 33 -14.01 2.39 -5.50
CA ARG A 33 -15.23 1.91 -6.12
C ARG A 33 -15.03 0.51 -6.71
N ALA A 34 -16.02 -0.34 -6.54
CA ALA A 34 -16.10 -1.64 -7.18
C ALA A 34 -16.12 -1.51 -8.70
N LYS A 35 -15.65 -2.55 -9.41
CA LYS A 35 -15.90 -2.69 -10.86
C LYS A 35 -17.39 -2.70 -11.21
N THR A 36 -18.25 -3.08 -10.26
CA THR A 36 -19.71 -3.05 -10.38
C THR A 36 -20.32 -1.65 -10.18
N GLY A 37 -19.50 -0.63 -9.97
CA GLY A 37 -19.92 0.76 -9.78
C GLY A 37 -20.30 1.13 -8.34
N LYS A 38 -20.35 0.16 -7.42
CA LYS A 38 -20.62 0.42 -6.00
C LYS A 38 -19.44 1.12 -5.33
N GLU A 39 -19.67 2.26 -4.72
CA GLU A 39 -18.66 3.00 -3.96
C GLU A 39 -18.53 2.39 -2.56
N TYR A 40 -17.32 2.00 -2.16
CA TYR A 40 -17.06 1.40 -0.86
C TYR A 40 -16.66 2.45 0.17
N MET A 41 -15.86 3.42 -0.25
CA MET A 41 -15.28 4.40 0.66
C MET A 41 -14.82 5.62 -0.11
N THR A 42 -15.10 6.80 0.44
CA THR A 42 -14.53 8.08 -0.02
C THR A 42 -14.00 8.84 1.17
N LEU A 43 -12.72 9.20 1.13
CA LEU A 43 -12.05 9.92 2.22
C LEU A 43 -11.07 10.98 1.66
N PRO A 44 -10.73 12.02 2.43
CA PRO A 44 -9.67 12.95 2.05
C PRO A 44 -8.34 12.21 1.83
N LEU A 45 -7.61 12.56 0.78
CA LEU A 45 -6.34 11.90 0.43
C LEU A 45 -5.32 12.01 1.55
N LEU A 46 -5.26 13.15 2.25
CA LEU A 46 -4.39 13.34 3.41
C LEU A 46 -4.63 12.27 4.49
N ILE A 47 -5.90 11.99 4.80
CA ILE A 47 -6.28 10.95 5.78
C ILE A 47 -5.86 9.57 5.26
N ALA A 48 -6.02 9.31 3.96
CA ALA A 48 -5.60 8.04 3.35
C ALA A 48 -4.09 7.80 3.53
N VAL A 49 -3.28 8.83 3.31
CA VAL A 49 -1.82 8.78 3.47
C VAL A 49 -1.44 8.54 4.94
N ILE A 50 -2.08 9.25 5.88
CA ILE A 50 -1.84 9.05 7.32
C ILE A 50 -2.18 7.61 7.72
N ILE A 51 -3.33 7.09 7.30
CA ILE A 51 -3.72 5.70 7.57
C ILE A 51 -2.72 4.72 6.96
N ALA A 52 -2.29 4.93 5.71
CA ALA A 52 -1.32 4.07 5.05
C ALA A 52 0.03 4.01 5.79
N ILE A 53 0.42 5.10 6.46
CA ILE A 53 1.62 5.14 7.30
C ILE A 53 1.35 4.48 8.65
N ILE A 54 0.26 4.79 9.35
CA ILE A 54 0.02 4.33 10.73
C ILE A 54 -0.35 2.85 10.81
N VAL A 55 -1.22 2.36 9.92
CA VAL A 55 -1.74 0.98 9.94
C VAL A 55 -0.65 -0.09 10.01
N PRO A 56 0.45 -0.07 9.23
CA PRO A 56 1.48 -1.09 9.34
C PRO A 56 2.12 -1.13 10.74
N PHE A 57 2.37 0.02 11.38
CA PHE A 57 2.89 0.05 12.74
C PHE A 57 1.86 -0.46 13.75
N ALA A 58 0.60 -0.04 13.61
CA ALA A 58 -0.49 -0.50 14.47
C ALA A 58 -0.68 -2.02 14.36
N ALA A 59 -0.51 -2.60 13.16
CA ALA A 59 -0.58 -4.04 12.95
C ALA A 59 0.53 -4.79 13.69
N VAL A 60 1.77 -4.30 13.65
CA VAL A 60 2.89 -4.90 14.40
C VAL A 60 2.61 -4.85 15.91
N VAL A 61 2.19 -3.69 16.42
CA VAL A 61 1.85 -3.53 17.84
C VAL A 61 0.71 -4.47 18.25
N ALA A 62 -0.33 -4.58 17.42
CA ALA A 62 -1.46 -5.47 17.68
C ALA A 62 -1.05 -6.95 17.74
N VAL A 63 -0.11 -7.39 16.90
CA VAL A 63 0.43 -8.76 16.95
C VAL A 63 1.19 -9.00 18.27
N ILE A 64 2.06 -8.07 18.66
CA ILE A 64 2.85 -8.18 19.91
C ILE A 64 1.91 -8.26 21.12
N ILE A 65 0.92 -7.37 21.19
CA ILE A 65 -0.09 -7.37 22.25
C ILE A 65 -0.89 -8.68 22.23
N GLY A 66 -1.37 -9.11 21.07
CA GLY A 66 -2.14 -10.35 20.95
C GLY A 66 -1.37 -11.57 21.45
N LEU A 67 -0.08 -11.68 21.10
CA LEU A 67 0.77 -12.77 21.60
C LEU A 67 0.94 -12.69 23.13
N ALA A 68 1.13 -11.49 23.70
CA ALA A 68 1.25 -11.31 25.14
C ALA A 68 -0.01 -11.72 25.92
N PHE A 69 -1.19 -11.58 25.31
CA PHE A 69 -2.48 -11.97 25.88
C PHE A 69 -2.97 -13.36 25.44
N GLY A 70 -2.12 -14.16 24.79
CA GLY A 70 -2.46 -15.55 24.41
C GLY A 70 -3.43 -15.69 23.22
N VAL A 71 -3.54 -14.65 22.39
CA VAL A 71 -4.34 -14.69 21.16
C VAL A 71 -3.65 -15.56 20.10
N ASN A 72 -4.40 -16.48 19.50
CA ASN A 72 -3.91 -17.33 18.43
C ASN A 72 -4.13 -16.66 17.06
N PHE A 73 -3.05 -16.38 16.34
CA PHE A 73 -3.12 -15.86 14.97
C PHE A 73 -2.96 -16.99 13.95
N ALA A 74 -3.93 -17.16 13.06
CA ALA A 74 -3.88 -18.12 11.96
C ALA A 74 -3.79 -17.39 10.62
N PHE A 75 -2.72 -17.63 9.86
CA PHE A 75 -2.52 -17.04 8.53
C PHE A 75 -2.87 -18.06 7.45
N GLN A 76 -3.98 -17.86 6.75
CA GLN A 76 -4.33 -18.69 5.59
C GLN A 76 -3.63 -18.16 4.34
N ARG A 77 -2.74 -18.97 3.76
CA ARG A 77 -2.08 -18.68 2.47
C ARG A 77 -2.81 -19.41 1.36
N ASN A 78 -3.59 -18.69 0.57
CA ASN A 78 -4.20 -19.24 -0.65
C ASN A 78 -3.15 -19.24 -1.78
N SER A 79 -2.38 -20.32 -1.89
CA SER A 79 -1.51 -20.56 -3.03
C SER A 79 -2.37 -21.01 -4.23
N LYS A 80 -2.48 -20.18 -5.27
CA LYS A 80 -3.16 -20.54 -6.53
C LYS A 80 -2.24 -21.27 -7.54
N ASP A 81 -1.10 -21.79 -7.08
CA ASP A 81 -0.08 -22.44 -7.94
C ASP A 81 -0.04 -23.96 -7.77
N ALA A 82 -1.19 -24.62 -7.82
CA ALA A 82 -1.28 -26.09 -7.88
C ALA A 82 -2.20 -26.60 -9.00
N ALA A 83 -2.39 -25.81 -10.06
CA ALA A 83 -3.16 -26.20 -11.24
C ALA A 83 -2.41 -25.85 -12.53
N SER A 84 -1.16 -26.28 -12.67
CA SER A 84 -0.53 -26.42 -13.99
C SER A 84 0.68 -27.35 -13.90
N LYS A 85 0.69 -28.35 -14.79
CA LYS A 85 1.68 -29.42 -15.00
C LYS A 85 1.44 -30.76 -14.29
N VAL A 86 0.39 -31.45 -14.75
CA VAL A 86 0.54 -32.87 -15.12
C VAL A 86 0.05 -33.04 -16.56
N PRO A 87 0.93 -33.02 -17.57
CA PRO A 87 0.71 -33.75 -18.81
C PRO A 87 1.30 -35.15 -18.65
N GLY A 88 0.53 -36.16 -19.03
CA GLY A 88 0.67 -37.54 -18.56
C GLY A 88 2.03 -38.20 -18.82
N ASP A 89 2.30 -39.20 -18.00
CA ASP A 89 2.71 -40.48 -18.55
C ASP A 89 2.12 -41.60 -17.69
N VAL A 90 1.29 -42.41 -18.32
CA VAL A 90 0.80 -43.66 -17.77
C VAL A 90 1.86 -44.68 -18.17
N ILE A 91 2.77 -45.01 -17.26
CA ILE A 91 3.57 -46.22 -17.44
C ILE A 91 3.37 -47.12 -16.24
N GLN A 92 2.37 -47.99 -16.38
CA GLN A 92 2.38 -49.32 -15.77
C GLN A 92 3.61 -50.05 -16.33
N VAL A 93 4.57 -50.40 -15.48
CA VAL A 93 5.50 -51.50 -15.78
C VAL A 93 5.32 -52.56 -14.72
N LYS A 94 4.99 -53.73 -15.26
CA LYS A 94 4.69 -55.04 -14.70
C LYS A 94 5.66 -55.55 -13.64
#